data_AF-A0A7U7J5S2-F1
#
_entry.id   AF-A0A7U7J5S2-F1
#
_cell.length_a   1.000
_cell.length_b   1.000
_cell.length_c   1.000
_cell.angle_alpha   90.00
_cell.angle_beta   90.00
_cell.angle_gamma   90.00
#
_symmetry.space_group_name_H-M   'P 1'
#
loop_
_entity.id
_entity.type
_entity.pdbx_description
1 polymer ?
#
loop_
_entity_poly.entity_id
_entity_poly.type
_entity_poly.pdbx_seq_one_letter_code
_entity_poly.pdbx_strand_id
1 'polypeptide(L)'
;MGWIQSTPSPDATNPRHHRKIYRTVKFETALRALAEGNSLRATARIVEVDKDTVCAWLDRGARQCRSVILALWQNLPVTECQLGELWGFIHTQQENLPGAKEYIETYGDAWVWLAFAPVWRLVLGFVIGKHDPPGADRWLEQVAWVTDETVPFFTSDQWPAYTQALLNTYGEWYCPLRRGARGRQPKPRQRPCSNLCCTPK
;
A
#
# COMPACT_ATOMS: atom_id res chain seq x y z
N MET A 1 -8.82 32.51 -54.36
CA MET A 1 -8.45 32.11 -52.98
C MET A 1 -9.73 31.77 -52.23
N GLY A 2 -10.16 30.51 -52.26
CA GLY A 2 -11.37 30.05 -51.57
C GLY A 2 -11.00 29.49 -50.20
N TRP A 3 -11.49 30.12 -49.13
CA TRP A 3 -11.36 29.62 -47.77
C TRP A 3 -12.31 28.43 -47.61
N ILE A 4 -11.75 27.22 -47.45
CA ILE A 4 -12.52 26.07 -47.00
C ILE A 4 -12.89 26.35 -45.55
N GLN A 5 -14.15 26.74 -45.32
CA GLN A 5 -14.71 26.78 -43.98
C GLN A 5 -14.82 25.32 -43.50
N SER A 6 -13.96 24.95 -42.55
CA SER A 6 -14.10 23.72 -41.80
C SER A 6 -15.42 23.77 -41.02
N THR A 7 -16.43 23.07 -41.52
CA THR A 7 -17.69 22.87 -40.80
C THR A 7 -17.39 22.14 -39.47
N PRO A 8 -17.90 22.61 -38.32
CA PRO A 8 -17.76 21.90 -37.06
C PRO A 8 -18.38 20.50 -37.18
N SER A 9 -17.70 19.49 -36.62
CA SER A 9 -18.24 18.12 -36.56
C SER A 9 -19.64 18.12 -35.90
N PRO A 10 -20.64 17.41 -36.48
CA PRO A 10 -22.03 17.47 -36.03
C PRO A 10 -22.28 16.94 -34.61
N ASP A 11 -21.29 16.29 -34.00
CA ASP A 11 -21.35 15.75 -32.63
C ASP A 11 -21.12 16.80 -31.53
N ALA A 12 -20.57 17.98 -31.86
CA ALA A 12 -20.24 19.03 -30.88
C ALA A 12 -21.48 19.74 -30.28
N THR A 13 -22.64 19.64 -30.94
CA THR A 13 -23.89 20.32 -30.57
C THR A 13 -24.84 19.50 -29.70
N ASN A 14 -24.53 18.23 -29.39
CA ASN A 14 -25.39 17.41 -28.54
C ASN A 14 -25.18 17.76 -27.04
N PRO A 15 -26.19 18.29 -26.33
CA PRO A 15 -26.05 18.69 -24.92
C PRO A 15 -25.71 17.52 -23.98
N ARG A 16 -26.03 16.28 -24.35
CA ARG A 16 -25.60 15.09 -23.59
C ARG A 16 -24.11 14.80 -23.76
N HIS A 17 -23.58 15.05 -24.96
CA HIS A 17 -22.17 14.88 -25.28
C HIS A 17 -21.34 15.95 -24.57
N HIS A 18 -21.77 17.22 -24.64
CA HIS A 18 -21.17 18.35 -23.92
C HIS A 18 -21.14 18.11 -22.41
N ARG A 19 -22.26 17.73 -21.78
CA ARG A 19 -22.31 17.43 -20.34
C ARG A 19 -21.38 16.28 -19.93
N LYS A 20 -21.22 15.27 -20.80
CA LYS A 20 -20.31 14.14 -20.56
C LYS A 20 -18.84 14.57 -20.64
N ILE A 21 -18.47 15.35 -21.64
CA ILE A 21 -17.10 15.90 -21.79
C ILE A 21 -16.74 16.78 -20.59
N TYR A 22 -17.61 17.74 -20.23
CA TYR A 22 -17.33 18.65 -19.10
C TYR A 22 -17.17 17.88 -17.78
N ARG A 23 -17.93 16.82 -17.58
CA ARG A 23 -17.78 15.96 -16.39
C ARG A 23 -16.45 15.22 -16.40
N THR A 24 -15.98 14.75 -17.55
CA THR A 24 -14.69 14.07 -17.69
C THR A 24 -13.52 15.03 -17.46
N VAL A 25 -13.56 16.23 -18.05
CA VAL A 25 -12.51 17.25 -17.87
C VAL A 25 -12.42 17.65 -16.39
N LYS A 26 -13.56 17.93 -15.74
CA LYS A 26 -13.59 18.26 -14.30
C LYS A 26 -13.03 17.12 -13.44
N PHE A 27 -13.36 15.87 -13.76
CA PHE A 27 -12.83 14.70 -13.07
C PHE A 27 -11.31 14.60 -13.19
N GLU A 28 -10.77 14.74 -14.41
CA GLU A 28 -9.33 14.69 -14.67
C GLU A 28 -8.58 15.82 -13.96
N THR A 29 -9.06 17.06 -14.08
CA THR A 29 -8.47 18.21 -13.38
C THR A 29 -8.47 18.02 -11.87
N ALA A 30 -9.55 17.48 -11.31
CA ALA A 30 -9.62 17.18 -9.89
C ALA A 30 -8.57 16.14 -9.46
N LEU A 31 -8.42 15.05 -10.21
CA LEU A 31 -7.43 14.03 -9.89
C LEU A 31 -5.98 14.54 -10.00
N ARG A 32 -5.68 15.34 -11.03
CA ARG A 32 -4.35 15.97 -11.17
C ARG A 32 -4.04 16.90 -10.00
N ALA A 33 -4.99 17.77 -9.63
CA ALA A 33 -4.81 18.68 -8.50
C ALA A 33 -4.56 17.91 -7.18
N LEU A 34 -5.30 16.82 -6.95
CA LEU A 34 -5.08 15.96 -5.78
C LEU A 34 -3.71 15.27 -5.81
N ALA A 35 -3.27 14.80 -6.96
CA ALA A 35 -1.95 14.18 -7.13
C ALA A 35 -0.79 15.17 -6.88
N GLU A 36 -0.99 16.45 -7.16
CA GLU A 36 -0.06 17.53 -6.85
C GLU A 36 -0.09 17.96 -5.38
N GLY A 37 -0.96 17.36 -4.55
CA GLY A 37 -1.03 17.62 -3.11
C GLY A 37 -2.06 18.68 -2.70
N ASN A 38 -2.99 19.06 -3.59
CA ASN A 38 -4.09 19.95 -3.19
C ASN A 38 -5.05 19.23 -2.23
N SER A 39 -5.58 19.99 -1.26
CA SER A 39 -6.64 19.47 -0.39
C SER A 39 -7.96 19.23 -1.15
N LEU A 40 -8.82 18.35 -0.62
CA LEU A 40 -10.16 18.12 -1.16
C LEU A 40 -10.96 19.42 -1.31
N ARG A 41 -10.87 20.32 -0.32
CA ARG A 41 -11.57 21.61 -0.32
C ARG A 41 -10.99 22.59 -1.33
N ALA A 42 -9.68 22.63 -1.51
CA ALA A 42 -9.05 23.47 -2.52
C ALA A 42 -9.43 22.99 -3.93
N THR A 43 -9.35 21.69 -4.17
CA THR A 43 -9.74 21.06 -5.43
C THR A 43 -11.21 21.30 -5.77
N ALA A 44 -12.11 21.19 -4.78
CA ALA A 44 -13.53 21.50 -4.93
C ALA A 44 -13.79 22.94 -5.40
N ARG A 45 -13.01 23.91 -4.89
CA ARG A 45 -13.08 25.31 -5.34
C ARG A 45 -12.53 25.50 -6.74
N ILE A 46 -11.40 24.87 -7.08
CA ILE A 46 -10.78 24.96 -8.41
C ILE A 46 -11.72 24.42 -9.50
N VAL A 47 -12.38 23.31 -9.22
CA VAL A 47 -13.22 22.60 -10.20
C VAL A 47 -14.71 23.00 -10.10
N GLU A 48 -15.05 23.86 -9.13
CA GLU A 48 -16.41 24.35 -8.84
C GLU A 48 -17.42 23.20 -8.67
N VAL A 49 -17.14 22.31 -7.72
CA VAL A 49 -18.00 21.18 -7.34
C VAL A 49 -18.02 21.03 -5.82
N ASP A 50 -18.98 20.26 -5.31
CA ASP A 50 -19.02 19.94 -3.89
C ASP A 50 -17.83 19.04 -3.45
N LYS A 51 -17.32 19.24 -2.23
CA LYS A 51 -16.20 18.47 -1.68
C LYS A 51 -16.44 16.96 -1.64
N ASP A 52 -17.69 16.55 -1.43
CA ASP A 52 -18.06 15.13 -1.34
C ASP A 52 -18.06 14.50 -2.74
N THR A 53 -18.29 15.30 -3.79
CA THR A 53 -18.09 14.87 -5.18
C THR A 53 -16.62 14.63 -5.48
N VAL A 54 -15.73 15.52 -5.03
CA VAL A 54 -14.27 15.33 -5.17
C VAL A 54 -13.81 14.09 -4.40
N CYS A 55 -14.34 13.87 -3.19
CA CYS A 55 -14.06 12.69 -2.38
C CYS A 55 -14.47 11.40 -3.12
N ALA A 56 -15.67 11.35 -3.69
CA ALA A 56 -16.14 10.21 -4.49
C ALA A 56 -15.28 9.97 -5.74
N TRP A 57 -14.77 11.03 -6.37
CA TRP A 57 -13.84 10.92 -7.50
C TRP A 57 -12.48 10.40 -7.09
N LEU A 58 -11.95 10.84 -5.95
CA LEU A 58 -10.72 10.33 -5.38
C LEU A 58 -10.83 8.83 -5.08
N ASP A 59 -11.89 8.40 -4.40
CA ASP A 59 -12.14 6.97 -4.12
C ASP A 59 -12.23 6.15 -5.42
N ARG A 60 -12.95 6.66 -6.43
CA ARG A 60 -13.00 6.02 -7.75
C ARG A 60 -11.62 5.89 -8.38
N GLY A 61 -10.80 6.94 -8.35
CA GLY A 61 -9.43 6.93 -8.85
C GLY A 61 -8.55 5.94 -8.09
N ALA A 62 -8.62 5.97 -6.76
CA ALA A 62 -7.86 5.08 -5.88
C ALA A 62 -8.16 3.60 -6.15
N ARG A 63 -9.42 3.23 -6.35
CA ARG A 63 -9.81 1.86 -6.71
C ARG A 63 -9.18 1.41 -8.03
N GLN A 64 -9.16 2.28 -9.04
CA GLN A 64 -8.53 1.98 -10.33
C GLN A 64 -7.01 1.86 -10.20
N CYS A 65 -6.36 2.78 -9.49
CA CYS A 65 -4.93 2.69 -9.20
C CYS A 65 -4.60 1.38 -8.48
N ARG A 66 -5.41 0.98 -7.49
CA ARG A 66 -5.25 -0.30 -6.79
C ARG A 66 -5.37 -1.49 -7.73
N SER A 67 -6.36 -1.49 -8.64
CA SER A 67 -6.51 -2.56 -9.63
C SER A 67 -5.32 -2.66 -10.57
N VAL A 68 -4.79 -1.53 -11.05
CA VAL A 68 -3.59 -1.50 -11.90
C VAL A 68 -2.37 -2.00 -11.14
N ILE A 69 -2.16 -1.51 -9.91
CA ILE A 69 -1.05 -1.93 -9.06
C ILE A 69 -1.09 -3.44 -8.82
N LEU A 70 -2.23 -4.00 -8.41
CA LEU A 70 -2.36 -5.45 -8.17
C LEU A 70 -2.19 -6.31 -9.43
N ALA A 71 -2.49 -5.76 -10.61
CA ALA A 71 -2.24 -6.44 -11.87
C ALA A 71 -0.75 -6.44 -12.26
N LEU A 72 0.01 -5.42 -11.83
CA LEU A 72 1.44 -5.26 -12.15
C LEU A 72 2.36 -5.85 -11.08
N TRP A 73 1.91 -5.95 -9.83
CA TRP A 73 2.65 -6.51 -8.70
C TRP A 73 2.64 -8.04 -8.72
N GLN A 74 3.36 -8.63 -9.67
CA GLN A 74 3.50 -10.07 -9.79
C GLN A 74 4.92 -10.44 -10.21
N ASN A 75 5.52 -11.43 -9.55
CA ASN A 75 6.83 -12.01 -9.87
C ASN A 75 7.95 -10.95 -10.02
N LEU A 76 8.03 -10.00 -9.09
CA LEU A 76 9.06 -8.96 -9.14
C LEU A 76 10.42 -9.51 -8.66
N PRO A 77 11.49 -9.43 -9.48
CA PRO A 77 12.82 -9.88 -9.10
C PRO A 77 13.52 -8.84 -8.21
N VAL A 78 13.15 -8.85 -6.93
CA VAL A 78 13.64 -7.90 -5.93
C VAL A 78 14.87 -8.46 -5.23
N THR A 79 16.00 -7.77 -5.38
CA THR A 79 17.25 -8.15 -4.71
C THR A 79 17.38 -7.60 -3.29
N GLU A 80 16.78 -6.44 -3.02
CA GLU A 80 16.85 -5.75 -1.73
C GLU A 80 15.48 -5.17 -1.35
N CYS A 81 15.10 -5.30 -0.08
CA CYS A 81 13.88 -4.73 0.48
C CYS A 81 14.16 -4.05 1.83
N GLN A 82 13.85 -2.77 1.90
CA GLN A 82 13.94 -1.95 3.10
C GLN A 82 12.60 -1.96 3.83
N LEU A 83 12.60 -2.50 5.03
CA LEU A 83 11.47 -2.54 5.95
C LEU A 83 11.51 -1.27 6.82
N GLY A 84 10.45 -0.49 6.81
CA GLY A 84 10.36 0.71 7.64
C GLY A 84 8.95 0.96 8.11
N GLU A 85 8.84 1.83 9.10
CA GLU A 85 7.58 2.20 9.72
C GLU A 85 7.48 3.70 9.91
N LEU A 86 6.26 4.20 9.76
CA LEU A 86 5.92 5.59 10.01
C LEU A 86 4.81 5.62 11.04
N TRP A 87 5.06 6.32 12.14
CA TRP A 87 4.06 6.61 13.16
C TRP A 87 3.27 7.88 12.79
N GLY A 88 1.96 7.80 12.94
CA GLY A 88 1.06 8.94 12.88
C GLY A 88 -0.15 8.72 13.78
N PHE A 89 -1.13 9.63 13.70
CA PHE A 89 -2.36 9.52 14.47
C PHE A 89 -3.57 9.98 13.66
N ILE A 90 -4.73 9.39 13.98
CA ILE A 90 -6.02 9.79 13.44
C ILE A 90 -6.80 10.48 14.57
N HIS A 91 -7.13 11.76 14.35
CA HIS A 91 -7.82 12.67 15.27
C HIS A 91 -7.09 13.00 16.58
N THR A 92 -6.64 12.00 17.33
CA THR A 92 -6.11 12.17 18.69
C THR A 92 -4.81 11.38 18.83
N GLN A 93 -3.76 12.01 19.36
CA GLN A 93 -2.51 11.33 19.71
C GLN A 93 -2.69 10.44 20.95
N GLN A 94 -1.91 9.35 21.08
CA GLN A 94 -1.99 8.39 22.19
C GLN A 94 -2.14 9.02 23.59
N GLU A 95 -1.39 10.08 23.85
CA GLU A 95 -1.32 10.75 25.15
C GLU A 95 -2.63 11.46 25.53
N ASN A 96 -3.48 11.78 24.54
CA ASN A 96 -4.77 12.44 24.72
C ASN A 96 -5.97 11.47 24.59
N LEU A 97 -5.71 10.15 24.54
CA LEU A 97 -6.73 9.11 24.36
C LEU A 97 -7.73 8.86 25.50
N PRO A 98 -7.50 9.20 26.79
CA PRO A 98 -8.38 8.75 27.88
C PRO A 98 -9.87 9.11 27.69
N GLY A 99 -10.19 10.16 26.92
CA GLY A 99 -11.58 10.55 26.61
C GLY A 99 -12.06 10.22 25.18
N ALA A 100 -11.20 9.74 24.28
CA ALA A 100 -11.54 9.55 22.86
C ALA A 100 -11.80 8.09 22.46
N LYS A 101 -11.33 7.12 23.26
CA LYS A 101 -11.50 5.68 23.01
C LYS A 101 -12.95 5.18 23.14
N GLU A 102 -13.85 5.93 23.76
CA GLU A 102 -15.26 5.54 23.90
C GLU A 102 -16.05 5.62 22.59
N TYR A 103 -15.53 6.31 21.57
CA TYR A 103 -16.31 6.59 20.36
C TYR A 103 -16.00 5.65 19.18
N ILE A 104 -14.73 5.43 18.81
CA ILE A 104 -14.35 4.62 17.63
C ILE A 104 -12.95 4.00 17.82
N GLU A 105 -12.82 2.67 17.64
CA GLU A 105 -11.54 1.93 17.78
C GLU A 105 -10.43 2.39 16.80
N THR A 106 -10.79 3.02 15.69
CA THR A 106 -9.86 3.52 14.66
C THR A 106 -9.19 4.85 15.03
N TYR A 107 -9.59 5.51 16.11
CA TYR A 107 -8.96 6.73 16.59
C TYR A 107 -7.70 6.41 17.39
N GLY A 108 -6.74 7.35 17.38
CA GLY A 108 -5.46 7.16 18.05
C GLY A 108 -4.31 6.94 17.08
N ASP A 109 -3.29 6.26 17.60
CA ASP A 109 -2.08 5.94 16.85
C ASP A 109 -2.37 5.01 15.67
N ALA A 110 -1.78 5.35 14.54
CA ALA A 110 -1.79 4.61 13.30
C ALA A 110 -0.34 4.43 12.82
N TRP A 111 0.06 3.18 12.66
CA TRP A 111 1.35 2.81 12.14
C TRP A 111 1.19 2.43 10.67
N VAL A 112 2.08 2.96 9.83
CA VAL A 112 2.18 2.62 8.42
C VAL A 112 3.48 1.87 8.22
N TRP A 113 3.38 0.56 7.99
CA TRP A 113 4.54 -0.26 7.62
C TRP A 113 4.73 -0.23 6.12
N LEU A 114 5.96 -0.03 5.66
CA LEU A 114 6.32 0.20 4.26
C LEU A 114 7.49 -0.68 3.86
N ALA A 115 7.27 -1.51 2.83
CA ALA A 115 8.30 -2.34 2.23
C ALA A 115 8.77 -1.66 0.96
N PHE A 116 10.01 -1.20 0.92
CA PHE A 116 10.54 -0.40 -0.15
C PHE A 116 11.72 -1.09 -0.83
N ALA A 117 11.62 -1.32 -2.15
CA ALA A 117 12.71 -1.80 -2.98
C ALA A 117 13.54 -0.61 -3.49
N PRO A 118 14.74 -0.34 -2.94
CA PRO A 118 15.48 0.88 -3.25
C PRO A 118 16.03 0.89 -4.69
N VAL A 119 16.42 -0.27 -5.21
CA VAL A 119 16.92 -0.43 -6.59
C VAL A 119 15.87 -0.02 -7.62
N TRP A 120 14.62 -0.44 -7.39
CA TRP A 120 13.49 -0.17 -8.29
C TRP A 120 12.71 1.10 -7.92
N ARG A 121 13.02 1.71 -6.77
CA ARG A 121 12.28 2.82 -6.16
C ARG A 121 10.79 2.53 -6.04
N LEU A 122 10.46 1.29 -5.67
CA LEU A 122 9.10 0.77 -5.66
C LEU A 122 8.69 0.39 -4.24
N VAL A 123 7.49 0.78 -3.83
CA VAL A 123 6.86 0.21 -2.63
C VAL A 123 6.26 -1.14 -3.01
N LEU A 124 6.69 -2.21 -2.35
CA LEU A 124 6.23 -3.59 -2.61
C LEU A 124 4.95 -3.94 -1.85
N GLY A 125 4.72 -3.27 -0.73
CA GLY A 125 3.59 -3.53 0.13
C GLY A 125 3.57 -2.56 1.30
N PHE A 126 2.36 -2.24 1.76
CA PHE A 126 2.17 -1.44 2.95
C PHE A 126 0.92 -1.88 3.69
N VAL A 127 0.98 -1.80 5.02
CA VAL A 127 -0.15 -2.08 5.90
C VAL A 127 -0.30 -0.91 6.87
N ILE A 128 -1.54 -0.48 7.07
CA ILE A 128 -1.89 0.55 8.03
C ILE A 128 -2.61 -0.14 9.19
N GLY A 129 -2.14 0.07 10.42
CA GLY A 129 -2.70 -0.63 11.57
C GLY A 129 -2.10 -0.23 12.91
N LYS A 130 -2.33 -1.09 13.91
CA LYS A 130 -1.67 -1.00 15.21
C LYS A 130 -0.30 -1.67 15.12
N HIS A 131 0.64 -1.28 15.96
CA HIS A 131 1.98 -1.86 15.98
C HIS A 131 1.98 -3.25 16.64
N ASP A 132 1.53 -4.27 15.91
CA ASP A 132 1.34 -5.62 16.40
C ASP A 132 2.00 -6.72 15.52
N PRO A 133 2.46 -7.84 16.11
CA PRO A 133 3.07 -8.93 15.35
C PRO A 133 2.19 -9.50 14.22
N PRO A 134 0.86 -9.69 14.39
CA PRO A 134 0.00 -10.18 13.31
C PRO A 134 -0.11 -9.22 12.11
N GLY A 135 0.09 -7.91 12.32
CA GLY A 135 0.18 -6.95 11.24
C GLY A 135 1.47 -7.10 10.44
N ALA A 136 2.60 -7.35 11.12
CA ALA A 136 3.89 -7.60 10.48
C ALA A 136 3.89 -8.90 9.66
N ASP A 137 3.29 -9.96 10.16
CA ASP A 137 3.14 -11.23 9.43
C ASP A 137 2.37 -11.01 8.11
N ARG A 138 1.18 -10.41 8.17
CA ARG A 138 0.36 -10.12 6.97
C ARG A 138 1.08 -9.21 5.99
N TRP A 139 1.85 -8.25 6.48
CA TRP A 139 2.60 -7.34 5.63
C TRP A 139 3.75 -8.04 4.89
N LEU A 140 4.50 -8.91 5.56
CA LEU A 140 5.57 -9.68 4.89
C LEU A 140 5.01 -10.76 3.95
N GLU A 141 3.88 -11.38 4.29
CA GLU A 141 3.15 -12.26 3.37
C GLU A 141 2.76 -11.54 2.07
N GLN A 142 2.32 -10.27 2.17
CA GLN A 142 2.04 -9.45 0.99
C GLN A 142 3.31 -9.20 0.17
N VAL A 143 4.44 -8.90 0.81
CA VAL A 143 5.71 -8.72 0.10
C VAL A 143 6.09 -10.00 -0.64
N ALA A 144 6.03 -11.15 0.04
CA ALA A 144 6.34 -12.45 -0.54
C ALA A 144 5.43 -12.83 -1.72
N TRP A 145 4.16 -12.39 -1.69
CA TRP A 145 3.22 -12.62 -2.79
C TRP A 145 3.56 -11.80 -4.05
N VAL A 146 4.18 -10.63 -3.88
CA VAL A 146 4.54 -9.72 -4.97
C VAL A 146 5.91 -10.05 -5.57
N THR A 147 6.85 -10.51 -4.74
CA THR A 147 8.19 -10.91 -5.17
C THR A 147 8.16 -12.26 -5.89
N ASP A 148 9.22 -12.55 -6.65
CA ASP A 148 9.43 -13.87 -7.22
C ASP A 148 9.93 -14.87 -6.16
N GLU A 149 10.44 -16.03 -6.60
CA GLU A 149 10.99 -17.06 -5.72
C GLU A 149 12.30 -16.63 -5.03
N THR A 150 12.89 -15.50 -5.41
CA THR A 150 14.12 -15.01 -4.80
C THR A 150 13.81 -14.33 -3.48
N VAL A 151 14.52 -14.74 -2.41
CA VAL A 151 14.41 -14.08 -1.11
C VAL A 151 15.22 -12.79 -1.15
N PRO A 152 14.60 -11.60 -0.98
CA PRO A 152 15.33 -10.35 -0.99
C PRO A 152 16.26 -10.24 0.21
N PHE A 153 17.34 -9.46 0.06
CA PHE A 153 18.11 -8.97 1.20
C PHE A 153 17.29 -7.93 1.96
N PHE A 154 17.00 -8.17 3.24
CA PHE A 154 16.18 -7.27 4.06
C PHE A 154 17.03 -6.33 4.91
N THR A 155 16.60 -5.07 5.01
CA THR A 155 17.12 -4.11 6.00
C THR A 155 16.00 -3.55 6.84
N SER A 156 16.17 -3.46 8.15
CA SER A 156 15.15 -2.93 9.08
C SER A 156 15.76 -2.10 10.22
N ASP A 157 14.92 -1.37 10.93
CA ASP A 157 15.21 -0.65 12.18
C ASP A 157 15.21 -1.57 13.42
N GLN A 158 15.30 -2.89 13.21
CA GLN A 158 15.51 -3.94 14.23
C GLN A 158 14.37 -4.16 15.23
N TRP A 159 13.11 -3.88 14.87
CA TRP A 159 12.01 -4.31 15.72
C TRP A 159 11.99 -5.86 15.87
N PRO A 160 11.96 -6.42 17.10
CA PRO A 160 12.13 -7.86 17.30
C PRO A 160 11.08 -8.74 16.60
N ALA A 161 9.88 -8.20 16.33
CA ALA A 161 8.83 -8.94 15.65
C ALA A 161 9.16 -9.21 14.18
N TYR A 162 10.01 -8.39 13.53
CA TYR A 162 10.41 -8.64 12.14
C TYR A 162 11.17 -9.94 11.97
N THR A 163 12.02 -10.30 12.92
CA THR A 163 12.73 -11.59 12.88
C THR A 163 11.76 -12.77 12.86
N GLN A 164 10.72 -12.72 13.70
CA GLN A 164 9.72 -13.78 13.74
C GLN A 164 8.86 -13.78 12.47
N ALA A 165 8.46 -12.60 12.00
CA ALA A 165 7.60 -12.49 10.82
C ALA A 165 8.33 -12.89 9.52
N LEU A 166 9.63 -12.55 9.40
CA LEU A 166 10.49 -13.02 8.32
C LEU A 166 10.69 -14.54 8.37
N LEU A 167 10.86 -15.10 9.57
CA LEU A 167 10.96 -16.55 9.75
C LEU A 167 9.64 -17.26 9.45
N ASN A 168 8.50 -16.65 9.77
CA ASN A 168 7.18 -17.20 9.45
C ASN A 168 6.95 -17.24 7.94
N THR A 169 7.39 -16.20 7.23
CA THR A 169 7.13 -16.02 5.79
C THR A 169 8.15 -16.74 4.90
N TYR A 170 9.44 -16.57 5.18
CA TYR A 170 10.55 -17.08 4.37
C TYR A 170 11.32 -18.22 5.04
N GLY A 171 10.85 -18.74 6.18
CA GLY A 171 11.52 -19.82 6.89
C GLY A 171 11.20 -21.20 6.33
N GLU A 172 12.15 -22.11 6.49
CA GLU A 172 11.99 -23.53 6.18
C GLU A 172 11.56 -24.32 7.40
N TRP A 173 10.53 -25.15 7.23
CA TRP A 173 10.19 -26.17 8.21
C TRP A 173 11.13 -27.36 8.08
N TYR A 174 11.70 -27.77 9.20
CA TYR A 174 12.49 -29.00 9.28
C TYR A 174 12.11 -29.82 10.51
N CYS A 175 12.19 -31.13 10.37
CA CYS A 175 12.08 -32.06 11.49
C CYS A 175 13.48 -32.32 12.03
N PRO A 176 13.77 -31.99 13.30
CA PRO A 176 15.06 -32.31 13.90
C PRO A 176 15.29 -33.83 13.84
N LEU A 177 16.53 -34.23 13.56
CA LEU A 177 16.89 -35.65 13.63
C LEU A 177 16.63 -36.17 15.05
N ARG A 178 15.95 -37.32 15.12
CA ARG A 178 15.65 -37.98 16.39
C ARG A 178 16.94 -38.45 17.04
N ARG A 179 17.18 -38.04 18.29
CA ARG A 179 18.28 -38.55 19.11
C ARG A 179 17.79 -39.74 19.93
N GLY A 180 18.14 -40.96 19.51
CA GLY A 180 17.81 -42.21 20.19
C GLY A 180 16.46 -42.84 19.79
N ALA A 181 16.18 -44.03 20.33
CA ALA A 181 15.03 -44.86 19.93
C ALA A 181 13.78 -44.74 20.83
N ARG A 182 13.91 -44.18 22.05
CA ARG A 182 12.81 -44.00 23.01
C ARG A 182 12.41 -42.51 23.14
N GLY A 183 11.16 -42.26 23.54
CA GLY A 183 10.62 -40.92 23.77
C GLY A 183 9.87 -40.31 22.58
N ARG A 184 9.26 -39.13 22.82
CA ARG A 184 8.41 -38.39 21.87
C ARG A 184 9.22 -37.96 20.63
N GLN A 185 8.62 -38.07 19.46
CA GLN A 185 9.22 -37.57 18.22
C GLN A 185 9.50 -36.06 18.32
N PRO A 186 10.62 -35.56 17.79
CA PRO A 186 10.92 -34.14 17.75
C PRO A 186 9.81 -33.40 17.01
N LYS A 187 9.33 -32.29 17.59
CA LYS A 187 8.38 -31.42 16.90
C LYS A 187 9.10 -30.71 15.73
N PRO A 188 8.39 -30.46 14.60
CA PRO A 188 8.90 -29.60 13.54
C PRO A 188 9.31 -28.24 14.10
N ARG A 189 10.39 -27.67 13.56
CA ARG A 189 10.89 -26.33 13.89
C ARG A 189 11.10 -25.55 12.60
N GLN A 190 11.00 -24.23 12.68
CA GLN A 190 11.40 -23.35 11.59
C GLN A 190 12.88 -22.97 11.73
N ARG A 191 13.55 -22.81 10.60
CA ARG A 191 14.89 -22.24 10.49
C ARG A 191 14.90 -21.22 9.34
N PRO A 192 15.75 -20.19 9.39
CA PRO A 192 15.96 -19.33 8.23
C PRO A 192 16.53 -20.14 7.06
N CYS A 193 16.08 -19.84 5.84
CA CYS A 193 16.73 -20.31 4.61
C CYS A 193 18.17 -19.80 4.55
N SER A 194 19.03 -20.48 3.78
CA SER A 194 20.43 -20.04 3.60
C SER A 194 20.58 -18.62 3.05
N ASN A 195 19.58 -18.15 2.29
CA ASN A 195 19.60 -16.86 1.61
C ASN A 195 18.83 -15.77 2.40
N LEU A 196 18.18 -16.12 3.51
CA LEU A 196 17.44 -15.17 4.32
C LEU A 196 18.40 -14.41 5.24
N CYS A 197 18.68 -13.16 4.86
CA CYS A 197 19.51 -12.24 5.64
C CYS A 197 18.72 -10.96 5.94
N CYS A 198 18.73 -10.54 7.21
CA CYS A 198 18.21 -9.24 7.63
C CYS A 198 19.29 -8.51 8.44
N THR A 199 19.66 -7.30 8.02
CA THR A 199 20.59 -6.46 8.76
C THR A 199 19.93 -5.18 9.26
N PRO A 200 20.50 -4.52 10.29
CA PRO A 200 20.15 -3.15 10.61
C PRO A 200 20.32 -2.22 9.40
N LYS A 201 19.46 -1.21 9.28
CA LYS A 201 19.70 -0.03 8.43
C LYS A 201 20.80 0.86 8.99
#